data_AF-U4PR82-F1
#
_entry.id   AF-U4PR82-F1
#
_cell.length_a   1.000
_cell.length_b   1.000
_cell.length_c   1.000
_cell.angle_alpha   90.00
_cell.angle_beta   90.00
_cell.angle_gamma   90.00
#
_symmetry.space_group_name_H-M   'P 1'
#
loop_
_entity.id
_entity.type
_entity.pdbx_description
1 polymer ?
#
loop_
_entity_poly.entity_id
_entity_poly.type
_entity_poly.pdbx_seq_one_letter_code
_entity_poly.pdbx_strand_id
1 'polypeptide(L)'
;MLVRPGADMGSDAPGCIQWELNRRREIPHMVIGETKIGGSWNEYDAEMLTVSFSDWMDMPGFTMEQWLGGRPLVKRLPSVAIATYLKKYVERLRLRKKFHQYFVVNSIKKIGDVWVTSGKRSTDGRSFVIRSKQVVVACGKTSPRKLQLPNEEHCSSNIVYDVRALKERLDATKKTVIDEDENYDTPSTSTCSPVIVVGDGVSSVDCVRHCLERDIPVVHVIRRTLRELRNVMLSRLSPIHYSEYTDIYRMMIGRSVHKNYQRVLDASITSVSKIHVEITTGSNREIIEMPYSTVAVCIGRESHFSTVFENAHTFLDYQSEQDETLFAVGAYAGDHFVRFLVGGCLRVAQHITGAANNNNVTAKLLPIC
;
A
#
# COMPACT_ATOMS: atom_id res chain seq x y z
N MET A 1 -10.76 6.64 16.44
CA MET A 1 -10.50 7.45 15.23
C MET A 1 -11.03 8.85 15.41
N LEU A 2 -10.30 9.89 14.97
CA LEU A 2 -10.70 11.29 15.10
C LEU A 2 -11.98 11.62 14.31
N VAL A 3 -12.07 11.16 13.05
CA VAL A 3 -13.19 11.48 12.15
C VAL A 3 -14.47 10.73 12.52
N ARG A 4 -14.36 9.46 12.94
CA ARG A 4 -15.48 8.61 13.37
C ARG A 4 -15.09 7.85 14.66
N PRO A 5 -15.46 8.35 15.85
CA PRO A 5 -15.20 7.67 17.11
C PRO A 5 -15.88 6.30 17.17
N GLY A 6 -15.15 5.25 17.58
CA GLY A 6 -15.68 3.89 17.74
C GLY A 6 -15.97 3.12 16.45
N ALA A 7 -15.64 3.67 15.27
CA ALA A 7 -15.88 2.97 13.99
C ALA A 7 -15.15 1.63 13.91
N ASP A 8 -13.95 1.53 14.48
CA ASP A 8 -13.16 0.31 14.63
C ASP A 8 -13.81 -0.74 15.54
N MET A 9 -14.73 -0.32 16.42
CA MET A 9 -15.56 -1.19 17.26
C MET A 9 -16.92 -1.51 16.62
N GLY A 10 -17.11 -1.15 15.34
CA GLY A 10 -18.36 -1.38 14.61
C GLY A 10 -19.46 -0.35 14.90
N SER A 11 -19.12 0.79 15.52
CA SER A 11 -20.07 1.89 15.68
C SER A 11 -20.41 2.53 14.33
N ASP A 12 -21.70 2.66 14.05
CA ASP A 12 -22.24 3.37 12.88
C ASP A 12 -22.52 4.86 13.18
N ALA A 13 -21.97 5.40 14.28
CA ALA A 13 -22.14 6.80 14.64
C ALA A 13 -21.61 7.75 13.54
N PRO A 14 -22.31 8.86 13.25
CA PRO A 14 -21.82 9.86 12.32
C PRO A 14 -20.56 10.53 12.85
N GLY A 15 -19.77 11.11 11.95
CA GLY A 15 -18.57 11.84 12.34
C GLY A 15 -18.88 13.03 13.25
N CYS A 16 -18.09 13.22 14.31
CA CYS A 16 -18.27 14.31 15.27
C CYS A 16 -17.55 15.61 14.85
N ILE A 17 -16.97 15.63 13.64
CA ILE A 17 -16.18 16.75 13.14
C ILE A 17 -16.80 17.26 11.85
N GLN A 18 -16.95 18.58 11.78
CA GLN A 18 -17.34 19.28 10.58
C GLN A 18 -16.12 19.93 9.93
N TRP A 19 -16.01 19.78 8.61
CA TRP A 19 -14.93 20.36 7.81
C TRP A 19 -15.46 21.55 7.02
N GLU A 20 -14.81 22.70 7.17
CA GLU A 20 -15.16 23.92 6.44
C GLU A 20 -13.93 24.50 5.75
N LEU A 21 -14.08 24.87 4.48
CA LEU A 21 -13.02 25.51 3.71
C LEU A 21 -12.91 26.99 4.08
N ASN A 22 -11.87 27.35 4.82
CA ASN A 22 -11.58 28.74 5.18
C ASN A 22 -10.47 29.34 4.31
N ARG A 23 -10.83 30.14 3.30
CA ARG A 23 -9.87 30.79 2.39
C ARG A 23 -9.01 31.87 3.05
N ARG A 24 -9.44 32.47 4.17
CA ARG A 24 -8.65 33.49 4.89
C ARG A 24 -7.44 32.89 5.58
N ARG A 25 -7.47 31.58 5.86
CA ARG A 25 -6.37 30.82 6.48
C ARG A 25 -5.64 29.94 5.46
N GLU A 26 -5.84 30.17 4.16
CA GLU A 26 -5.16 29.41 3.11
C GLU A 26 -3.65 29.71 3.13
N ILE A 27 -2.84 28.66 3.16
CA ILE A 27 -1.39 28.76 3.08
C ILE A 27 -0.98 28.49 1.63
N PRO A 28 -0.15 29.33 0.98
CA PRO A 28 0.39 29.02 -0.34
C PRO A 28 1.21 27.73 -0.30
N HIS A 29 0.77 26.72 -1.06
CA HIS A 29 1.42 25.41 -1.12
C HIS A 29 1.28 24.81 -2.52
N MET A 30 2.11 23.80 -2.78
CA MET A 30 2.14 23.03 -4.01
C MET A 30 2.26 21.55 -3.64
N VAL A 31 1.50 20.70 -4.32
CA VAL A 31 1.56 19.24 -4.17
C VAL A 31 2.13 18.67 -5.46
N ILE A 32 3.29 18.03 -5.38
CA ILE A 32 3.92 17.30 -6.48
C ILE A 32 3.81 15.80 -6.21
N GLY A 33 3.56 15.01 -7.26
CA GLY A 33 3.52 13.57 -7.18
C GLY A 33 3.98 12.91 -8.48
N GLU A 34 4.58 11.74 -8.35
CA GLU A 34 5.07 10.95 -9.48
C GLU A 34 3.94 10.40 -10.35
N THR A 35 2.78 10.12 -9.75
CA THR A 35 1.64 9.49 -10.43
C THR A 35 0.46 10.44 -10.59
N LYS A 36 -0.64 9.90 -11.11
CA LYS A 36 -1.92 10.62 -11.17
C LYS A 36 -2.47 10.86 -9.75
N ILE A 37 -3.38 11.82 -9.61
CA ILE A 37 -4.17 11.99 -8.38
C ILE A 37 -4.80 10.63 -8.01
N GLY A 38 -4.68 10.25 -6.74
CA GLY A 38 -5.01 8.91 -6.25
C GLY A 38 -3.78 8.14 -5.74
N GLY A 39 -2.56 8.54 -6.13
CA GLY A 39 -1.34 7.92 -5.61
C GLY A 39 -1.26 6.43 -5.97
N SER A 40 -0.87 5.58 -5.01
CA SER A 40 -0.71 4.13 -5.19
C SER A 40 -2.01 3.40 -5.55
N TRP A 41 -3.18 3.99 -5.30
CA TRP A 41 -4.46 3.40 -5.70
C TRP A 41 -4.61 3.25 -7.21
N ASN A 42 -3.82 3.98 -8.01
CA ASN A 42 -3.79 3.84 -9.46
C ASN A 42 -3.01 2.60 -9.93
N GLU A 43 -2.22 1.98 -9.05
CA GLU A 43 -1.32 0.87 -9.39
C GLU A 43 -1.87 -0.49 -8.96
N TYR A 44 -2.72 -0.51 -7.93
CA TYR A 44 -3.34 -1.74 -7.44
C TYR A 44 -4.23 -2.41 -8.50
N ASP A 45 -4.45 -3.70 -8.32
CA ASP A 45 -5.47 -4.44 -9.06
C ASP A 45 -6.83 -3.76 -8.89
N ALA A 46 -7.53 -3.50 -10.02
CA ALA A 46 -8.74 -2.68 -10.05
C ALA A 46 -9.88 -3.24 -9.19
N GLU A 47 -9.93 -4.57 -9.02
CA GLU A 47 -10.98 -5.29 -8.29
C GLU A 47 -10.62 -5.53 -6.83
N MET A 48 -9.36 -5.30 -6.44
CA MET A 48 -8.91 -5.42 -5.05
C MET A 48 -9.77 -4.55 -4.14
N LEU A 49 -10.40 -5.17 -3.14
CA LEU A 49 -11.24 -4.47 -2.18
C LEU A 49 -10.40 -3.81 -1.10
N THR A 50 -10.87 -2.66 -0.60
CA THR A 50 -10.28 -2.04 0.57
C THR A 50 -10.37 -2.94 1.79
N VAL A 51 -9.34 -2.93 2.65
CA VAL A 51 -9.44 -3.53 4.00
C VAL A 51 -10.30 -2.65 4.92
N SER A 52 -10.32 -1.34 4.74
CA SER A 52 -11.17 -0.44 5.53
C SER A 52 -12.55 -0.27 4.88
N PHE A 53 -13.58 0.00 5.69
CA PHE A 53 -14.90 0.33 5.15
C PHE A 53 -14.91 1.70 4.45
N SER A 54 -15.81 1.89 3.49
CA SER A 54 -15.97 3.12 2.69
C SER A 54 -16.01 4.37 3.56
N ASP A 55 -16.80 4.34 4.61
CA ASP A 55 -16.99 5.43 5.56
C ASP A 55 -15.72 5.76 6.36
N TRP A 56 -14.77 4.82 6.48
CA TRP A 56 -13.47 5.06 7.12
C TRP A 56 -12.45 5.64 6.13
N MET A 57 -12.80 5.69 4.85
CA MET A 57 -12.02 6.28 3.76
C MET A 57 -12.51 7.70 3.44
N ASP A 58 -13.47 8.23 4.20
CA ASP A 58 -13.99 9.59 4.04
C ASP A 58 -12.87 10.63 4.14
N MET A 59 -12.79 11.49 3.13
CA MET A 59 -11.89 12.62 3.09
C MET A 59 -12.57 13.88 3.67
N PRO A 60 -11.80 14.77 4.34
CA PRO A 60 -12.30 16.00 4.94
C PRO A 60 -13.20 16.85 4.03
N GLY A 61 -14.46 17.02 4.39
CA GLY A 61 -15.39 17.94 3.70
C GLY A 61 -16.03 17.40 2.41
N PHE A 62 -15.77 16.15 2.04
CA PHE A 62 -16.53 15.48 0.98
C PHE A 62 -16.51 13.97 1.18
N THR A 63 -17.59 13.37 1.69
CA THR A 63 -17.64 11.94 2.06
C THR A 63 -17.90 11.01 0.87
N MET A 64 -17.65 9.72 1.05
CA MET A 64 -18.00 8.67 0.07
C MET A 64 -19.50 8.64 -0.19
N GLU A 65 -20.32 8.76 0.86
CA GLU A 65 -21.79 8.83 0.74
C GLU A 65 -22.23 10.02 -0.14
N GLN A 66 -21.62 11.19 0.05
CA GLN A 66 -21.89 12.36 -0.79
C GLN A 66 -21.43 12.16 -2.24
N TRP A 67 -20.33 11.45 -2.47
CA TRP A 67 -19.85 11.15 -3.81
C TRP A 67 -20.77 10.16 -4.54
N LEU A 68 -21.22 9.11 -3.86
CA LEU A 68 -22.07 8.06 -4.42
C LEU A 68 -23.56 8.46 -4.50
N GLY A 69 -23.96 9.56 -3.84
CA GLY A 69 -25.35 10.00 -3.78
C GLY A 69 -26.21 9.16 -2.84
N GLY A 70 -25.58 8.47 -1.88
CA GLY A 70 -26.25 7.59 -0.92
C GLY A 70 -25.27 6.63 -0.26
N ARG A 71 -25.73 5.92 0.78
CA ARG A 71 -24.90 4.93 1.47
C ARG A 71 -24.63 3.74 0.55
N PRO A 72 -23.36 3.35 0.35
CA PRO A 72 -23.04 2.20 -0.47
C PRO A 72 -23.58 0.91 0.16
N LEU A 73 -24.21 0.06 -0.65
CA LEU A 73 -24.66 -1.27 -0.23
C LEU A 73 -23.47 -2.17 0.16
N VAL A 74 -22.35 -2.00 -0.54
CA VAL A 74 -21.11 -2.73 -0.28
C VAL A 74 -20.22 -1.87 0.63
N LYS A 75 -19.90 -2.38 1.82
CA LYS A 75 -19.09 -1.64 2.81
C LYS A 75 -17.63 -1.45 2.40
N ARG A 76 -17.06 -2.31 1.56
CA ARG A 76 -15.67 -2.24 1.09
C ARG A 76 -15.66 -2.00 -0.41
N LEU A 77 -14.97 -0.95 -0.84
CA LEU A 77 -14.99 -0.52 -2.24
C LEU A 77 -13.76 -1.05 -2.98
N PRO A 78 -13.86 -1.29 -4.29
CA PRO A 78 -12.70 -1.67 -5.09
C PRO A 78 -11.70 -0.51 -5.21
N SER A 79 -10.43 -0.84 -5.43
CA SER A 79 -9.32 0.13 -5.51
C SER A 79 -9.57 1.22 -6.55
N VAL A 80 -10.16 0.87 -7.70
CA VAL A 80 -10.52 1.79 -8.77
C VAL A 80 -11.55 2.84 -8.33
N ALA A 81 -12.48 2.46 -7.44
CA ALA A 81 -13.46 3.39 -6.87
C ALA A 81 -12.76 4.38 -5.93
N ILE A 82 -11.79 3.93 -5.12
CA ILE A 82 -11.00 4.80 -4.24
C ILE A 82 -10.17 5.80 -5.05
N ALA A 83 -9.47 5.35 -6.09
CA ALA A 83 -8.71 6.24 -6.98
C ALA A 83 -9.63 7.31 -7.62
N THR A 84 -10.82 6.90 -8.07
CA THR A 84 -11.82 7.78 -8.66
C THR A 84 -12.35 8.79 -7.64
N TYR A 85 -12.66 8.35 -6.43
CA TYR A 85 -13.10 9.22 -5.33
C TYR A 85 -12.07 10.29 -4.99
N LEU A 86 -10.78 9.93 -4.85
CA LEU A 86 -9.72 10.89 -4.56
C LEU A 86 -9.56 11.94 -5.67
N LYS A 87 -9.76 11.55 -6.93
CA LYS A 87 -9.80 12.50 -8.05
C LYS A 87 -11.01 13.44 -7.94
N LYS A 88 -12.20 12.89 -7.66
CA LYS A 88 -13.43 13.66 -7.49
C LYS A 88 -13.36 14.60 -6.29
N TYR A 89 -12.67 14.21 -5.23
CA TYR A 89 -12.40 15.06 -4.07
C TYR A 89 -11.61 16.32 -4.45
N VAL A 90 -10.51 16.17 -5.21
CA VAL A 90 -9.70 17.30 -5.69
C VAL A 90 -10.51 18.22 -6.61
N GLU A 91 -11.38 17.67 -7.46
CA GLU A 91 -12.29 18.43 -8.32
C GLU A 91 -13.33 19.20 -7.48
N ARG A 92 -14.01 18.51 -6.56
CA ARG A 92 -15.10 19.05 -5.72
C ARG A 92 -14.65 20.19 -4.82
N LEU A 93 -13.44 20.08 -4.25
CA LEU A 93 -12.86 21.13 -3.41
C LEU A 93 -12.05 22.17 -4.20
N ARG A 94 -12.05 22.08 -5.54
CA ARG A 94 -11.34 23.00 -6.44
C ARG A 94 -9.83 23.10 -6.16
N LEU A 95 -9.23 22.00 -5.70
CA LEU A 95 -7.81 21.92 -5.33
C LEU A 95 -6.91 21.62 -6.53
N ARG A 96 -7.48 21.32 -7.70
CA ARG A 96 -6.74 20.88 -8.91
C ARG A 96 -5.52 21.72 -9.26
N LYS A 97 -5.58 23.04 -9.06
CA LYS A 97 -4.49 23.98 -9.36
C LYS A 97 -3.25 23.78 -8.47
N LYS A 98 -3.40 23.15 -7.31
CA LYS A 98 -2.31 22.86 -6.37
C LYS A 98 -1.60 21.54 -6.67
N PHE A 99 -2.22 20.65 -7.47
CA PHE A 99 -1.71 19.31 -7.76
C PHE A 99 -0.98 19.25 -9.11
N HIS A 100 0.28 18.85 -9.06
CA HIS A 100 1.17 18.70 -10.19
C HIS A 100 1.62 17.22 -10.29
N GLN A 101 1.07 16.53 -11.28
CA GLN A 101 1.29 15.10 -11.52
C GLN A 101 2.55 14.90 -12.38
N TYR A 102 3.15 13.71 -12.29
CA TYR A 102 4.32 13.31 -13.08
C TYR A 102 5.62 14.05 -12.71
N PHE A 103 5.76 14.46 -11.45
CA PHE A 103 6.97 15.06 -10.90
C PHE A 103 7.69 14.02 -10.04
N VAL A 104 8.79 13.47 -10.54
CA VAL A 104 9.64 12.54 -9.81
C VAL A 104 10.69 13.35 -9.07
N VAL A 105 10.67 13.28 -7.74
CA VAL A 105 11.66 13.97 -6.89
C VAL A 105 12.91 13.10 -6.78
N ASN A 106 14.08 13.69 -7.02
CA ASN A 106 15.36 12.99 -6.93
C ASN A 106 16.24 13.51 -5.78
N SER A 107 16.08 14.76 -5.35
CA SER A 107 16.85 15.33 -4.25
C SER A 107 16.05 16.38 -3.49
N ILE A 108 16.16 16.36 -2.16
CA ILE A 108 15.67 17.40 -1.26
C ILE A 108 16.83 17.78 -0.33
N LYS A 109 17.21 19.07 -0.37
CA LYS A 109 18.29 19.60 0.47
C LYS A 109 17.94 20.96 1.05
N LYS A 110 18.49 21.27 2.21
CA LYS A 110 18.30 22.57 2.85
C LYS A 110 19.48 23.49 2.53
N ILE A 111 19.21 24.67 2.00
CA ILE A 111 20.21 25.70 1.69
C ILE A 111 19.80 26.97 2.43
N GLY A 112 20.51 27.29 3.52
CA GLY A 112 20.11 28.32 4.46
C GLY A 112 18.75 27.99 5.09
N ASP A 113 17.80 28.91 5.01
CA ASP A 113 16.45 28.76 5.59
C ASP A 113 15.42 28.17 4.61
N VAL A 114 15.87 27.63 3.47
CA VAL A 114 14.99 27.20 2.37
C VAL A 114 15.33 25.78 1.93
N TRP A 115 14.28 24.98 1.73
CA TRP A 115 14.38 23.68 1.09
C TRP A 115 14.41 23.83 -0.43
N VAL A 116 15.35 23.13 -1.06
CA VAL A 116 15.48 23.01 -2.51
C VAL A 116 15.16 21.58 -2.90
N THR A 117 14.00 21.39 -3.52
CA THR A 117 13.54 20.12 -4.07
C THR A 117 13.81 20.09 -5.56
N SER A 118 14.52 19.09 -6.05
CA SER A 118 14.82 18.92 -7.47
C SER A 118 14.49 17.52 -7.97
N GLY A 119 14.25 17.43 -9.26
CA GLY A 119 13.93 16.16 -9.89
C GLY A 119 13.63 16.30 -11.38
N LYS A 120 12.95 15.31 -11.94
CA LYS A 120 12.57 15.26 -13.36
C LYS A 120 11.09 14.98 -13.55
N ARG A 121 10.53 15.51 -14.63
CA ARG A 121 9.17 15.17 -15.05
C ARG A 121 9.17 13.87 -15.85
N SER A 122 8.37 12.89 -15.44
CA SER A 122 8.33 11.59 -16.13
C SER A 122 7.68 11.67 -17.53
N THR A 123 6.92 12.73 -17.82
CA THR A 123 6.27 12.94 -19.12
C THR A 123 7.21 13.37 -20.24
N ASP A 124 8.25 14.16 -19.93
CA ASP A 124 9.10 14.82 -20.93
C ASP A 124 10.59 14.88 -20.54
N GLY A 125 10.96 14.28 -19.41
CA GLY A 125 12.34 14.23 -18.90
C GLY A 125 12.89 15.56 -18.39
N ARG A 126 12.11 16.66 -18.45
CA ARG A 126 12.60 18.00 -18.07
C ARG A 126 12.87 18.07 -16.58
N SER A 127 14.03 18.61 -16.24
CA SER A 127 14.41 18.88 -14.85
C SER A 127 13.58 20.01 -14.26
N PHE A 128 13.31 19.94 -12.96
CA PHE A 128 12.67 21.00 -12.19
C PHE A 128 13.43 21.28 -10.89
N VAL A 129 13.27 22.51 -10.39
CA VAL A 129 13.74 22.92 -9.07
C VAL A 129 12.64 23.75 -8.41
N ILE A 130 12.28 23.39 -7.18
CA ILE A 130 11.27 24.06 -6.36
C ILE A 130 11.93 24.51 -5.07
N ARG A 131 11.62 25.74 -4.64
CA ARG A 131 12.08 26.30 -3.37
C ARG A 131 10.90 26.46 -2.43
N SER A 132 11.02 26.00 -1.19
CA SER A 132 9.98 26.11 -0.17
C SER A 132 10.55 26.35 1.22
N LYS A 133 9.80 27.05 2.08
CA LYS A 133 10.19 27.23 3.50
C LYS A 133 10.01 25.97 4.33
N GLN A 134 9.04 25.14 3.94
CA GLN A 134 8.67 23.91 4.63
C GLN A 134 8.43 22.80 3.61
N VAL A 135 8.61 21.55 4.04
CA VAL A 135 8.39 20.36 3.21
C VAL A 135 7.54 19.37 4.00
N VAL A 136 6.54 18.79 3.34
CA VAL A 136 5.74 17.69 3.88
C VAL A 136 5.90 16.48 2.96
N VAL A 137 6.45 15.39 3.49
CA VAL A 137 6.65 14.14 2.77
C VAL A 137 5.43 13.24 2.97
N ALA A 138 4.72 12.95 1.87
CA ALA A 138 3.53 12.10 1.86
C ALA A 138 3.66 10.95 0.84
N CYS A 139 4.86 10.40 0.70
CA CYS A 139 5.21 9.48 -0.40
C CYS A 139 4.91 8.00 -0.11
N GLY A 140 4.46 7.67 1.11
CA GLY A 140 4.09 6.30 1.48
C GLY A 140 5.24 5.29 1.35
N LYS A 141 4.87 4.03 1.08
CA LYS A 141 5.80 2.91 0.80
C LYS A 141 5.42 2.32 -0.56
N THR A 142 6.11 2.75 -1.61
CA THR A 142 5.74 2.46 -3.00
C THR A 142 6.53 1.29 -3.59
N SER A 143 7.59 0.83 -2.94
CA SER A 143 8.51 -0.13 -3.54
C SER A 143 8.43 -1.49 -2.88
N PRO A 144 8.36 -2.59 -3.65
CA PRO A 144 8.32 -3.93 -3.09
C PRO A 144 9.64 -4.28 -2.41
N ARG A 145 9.55 -4.93 -1.25
CA ARG A 145 10.71 -5.57 -0.63
C ARG A 145 11.05 -6.82 -1.43
N LYS A 146 12.32 -6.92 -1.81
CA LYS A 146 12.88 -8.08 -2.52
C LYS A 146 13.31 -9.18 -1.54
N LEU A 147 13.44 -10.41 -2.03
CA LEU A 147 13.94 -11.54 -1.23
C LEU A 147 15.43 -11.39 -0.89
N GLN A 148 16.16 -10.56 -1.64
CA GLN A 148 17.60 -10.32 -1.52
C GLN A 148 18.43 -11.60 -1.77
N LEU A 149 18.01 -12.40 -2.74
CA LEU A 149 18.71 -13.63 -3.12
C LEU A 149 19.71 -13.37 -4.25
N PRO A 150 20.89 -14.02 -4.27
CA PRO A 150 21.92 -13.80 -5.30
C PRO A 150 21.42 -13.93 -6.74
N ASN A 151 20.45 -14.82 -7.01
CA ASN A 151 19.92 -15.11 -8.33
C ASN A 151 18.53 -14.52 -8.60
N GLU A 152 18.02 -13.67 -7.69
CA GLU A 152 16.66 -13.09 -7.81
C GLU A 152 16.50 -12.29 -9.10
N GLU A 153 17.50 -11.49 -9.49
CA GLU A 153 17.45 -10.66 -10.70
C GLU A 153 17.43 -11.48 -11.99
N HIS A 154 18.18 -12.59 -12.02
CA HIS A 154 18.22 -13.52 -13.14
C HIS A 154 16.91 -14.31 -13.32
N CYS A 155 16.11 -14.41 -12.26
CA CYS A 155 14.80 -15.08 -12.26
C CYS A 155 13.63 -14.09 -12.30
N SER A 156 13.90 -12.79 -12.54
CA SER A 156 12.91 -11.71 -12.46
C SER A 156 11.66 -11.91 -13.34
N SER A 157 11.74 -12.68 -14.42
CA SER A 157 10.58 -12.98 -15.27
C SER A 157 9.53 -13.90 -14.62
N ASN A 158 9.90 -14.66 -13.60
CA ASN A 158 9.02 -15.56 -12.86
C ASN A 158 8.71 -15.09 -11.43
N ILE A 159 9.23 -13.92 -11.03
CA ILE A 159 9.01 -13.36 -9.70
C ILE A 159 8.14 -12.10 -9.82
N VAL A 160 7.03 -12.09 -9.11
CA VAL A 160 6.08 -10.97 -9.05
C VAL A 160 5.92 -10.50 -7.61
N TYR A 161 5.55 -9.25 -7.39
CA TYR A 161 5.54 -8.63 -6.05
C TYR A 161 4.15 -8.16 -5.58
N ASP A 162 3.13 -8.39 -6.39
CA ASP A 162 1.74 -8.08 -6.07
C ASP A 162 0.78 -8.95 -6.88
N VAL A 163 -0.49 -8.95 -6.46
CA VAL A 163 -1.55 -9.75 -7.09
C VAL A 163 -1.84 -9.33 -8.53
N ARG A 164 -1.60 -8.05 -8.88
CA ARG A 164 -1.84 -7.55 -10.23
C ARG A 164 -0.83 -8.15 -11.20
N ALA A 165 0.45 -8.07 -10.88
CA ALA A 165 1.51 -8.68 -11.67
C ALA A 165 1.34 -10.21 -11.75
N LEU A 166 0.88 -10.85 -10.66
CA LEU A 166 0.54 -12.27 -10.67
C LEU A 166 -0.59 -12.59 -11.66
N LYS A 167 -1.70 -11.83 -11.63
CA LYS A 167 -2.82 -11.96 -12.56
C LYS A 167 -2.35 -11.84 -14.01
N GLU A 168 -1.64 -10.75 -14.33
CA GLU A 168 -1.09 -10.48 -15.66
C GLU A 168 -0.18 -11.62 -16.14
N ARG A 169 0.68 -12.16 -15.26
CA ARG A 169 1.56 -13.29 -15.58
C ARG A 169 0.78 -14.57 -15.88
N LEU A 170 -0.17 -14.93 -15.03
CA LEU A 170 -1.00 -16.13 -15.20
C LEU A 170 -1.89 -16.05 -16.44
N ASP A 171 -2.34 -14.86 -16.83
CA ASP A 171 -3.11 -14.65 -18.06
C ASP A 171 -2.23 -14.75 -19.32
N ALA A 172 -1.00 -14.24 -19.26
CA ALA A 172 -0.04 -14.38 -20.36
C ALA A 172 0.31 -15.85 -20.62
N THR A 173 0.54 -16.65 -19.58
CA THR A 173 0.84 -18.09 -19.72
C THR A 173 -0.34 -18.90 -20.27
N LYS A 174 -1.59 -18.52 -19.97
CA LYS A 174 -2.77 -19.19 -20.54
C LYS A 174 -2.87 -18.97 -22.05
N LYS A 175 -2.59 -17.75 -22.54
CA LYS A 175 -2.64 -17.44 -23.97
C LYS A 175 -1.63 -18.25 -24.77
N THR A 176 -0.40 -18.38 -24.27
CA THR A 176 0.64 -19.15 -24.97
C THR A 176 0.30 -20.63 -25.10
N VAL A 177 -0.39 -21.23 -24.12
CA VAL A 177 -0.82 -22.64 -24.23
C VAL A 177 -1.97 -22.80 -25.22
N ILE A 178 -2.94 -21.89 -25.23
CA ILE A 178 -4.09 -21.96 -26.15
C ILE A 178 -3.66 -21.74 -27.61
N ASP A 179 -2.66 -20.87 -27.86
CA ASP A 179 -2.13 -20.63 -29.21
C ASP A 179 -1.28 -21.82 -29.74
N GLU A 180 -0.76 -22.68 -28.86
CA GLU A 180 0.01 -23.89 -29.24
C GLU A 180 -0.87 -25.15 -29.39
N ASP A 181 -2.07 -25.17 -28.77
CA ASP A 181 -2.96 -26.34 -28.67
C ASP A 181 -4.12 -26.39 -29.71
N GLU A 182 -4.11 -25.59 -30.79
CA GLU A 182 -5.10 -25.74 -31.89
C GLU A 182 -4.98 -27.07 -32.66
N ASN A 183 -4.11 -28.00 -32.24
CA ASN A 183 -3.92 -29.26 -32.95
C ASN A 183 -3.45 -30.44 -32.07
N TYR A 184 -4.21 -30.83 -31.02
CA TYR A 184 -4.47 -32.24 -30.64
C TYR A 184 -5.32 -32.39 -29.36
N ASP A 185 -6.40 -33.16 -29.42
CA ASP A 185 -7.10 -33.69 -28.25
C ASP A 185 -6.20 -34.68 -27.50
N THR A 186 -5.51 -34.23 -26.45
CA THR A 186 -4.82 -35.12 -25.51
C THR A 186 -5.18 -34.72 -24.08
N PRO A 187 -5.61 -35.65 -23.20
CA PRO A 187 -5.92 -35.32 -21.81
C PRO A 187 -4.62 -35.00 -21.08
N SER A 188 -4.36 -33.71 -20.82
CA SER A 188 -3.14 -33.23 -20.19
C SER A 188 -3.12 -33.55 -18.69
N THR A 189 -2.59 -34.72 -18.34
CA THR A 189 -2.13 -35.05 -16.98
C THR A 189 -0.77 -34.40 -16.64
N SER A 190 -0.45 -33.22 -17.19
CA SER A 190 0.67 -32.42 -16.72
C SER A 190 0.20 -31.61 -15.52
N THR A 191 0.51 -32.07 -14.30
CA THR A 191 0.32 -31.26 -13.09
C THR A 191 1.06 -29.95 -13.26
N CYS A 192 0.33 -28.85 -13.47
CA CYS A 192 0.91 -27.52 -13.65
C CYS A 192 1.75 -27.17 -12.40
N SER A 193 3.01 -26.77 -12.60
CA SER A 193 3.91 -26.39 -11.51
C SER A 193 3.23 -25.32 -10.63
N PRO A 194 3.31 -25.45 -9.29
CA PRO A 194 2.57 -24.58 -8.39
C PRO A 194 3.05 -23.13 -8.45
N VAL A 195 2.16 -22.21 -8.08
CA VAL A 195 2.53 -20.84 -7.72
C VAL A 195 3.01 -20.84 -6.28
N ILE A 196 4.20 -20.28 -6.05
CA ILE A 196 4.76 -20.09 -4.71
C ILE A 196 4.32 -18.72 -4.22
N VAL A 197 3.63 -18.65 -3.09
CA VAL A 197 3.25 -17.37 -2.47
C VAL A 197 4.03 -17.19 -1.18
N VAL A 198 4.73 -16.07 -1.04
CA VAL A 198 5.58 -15.78 0.14
C VAL A 198 4.99 -14.64 0.96
N GLY A 199 4.80 -14.86 2.26
CA GLY A 199 4.30 -13.85 3.19
C GLY A 199 3.01 -14.30 3.88
N ASP A 200 2.49 -13.50 4.81
CA ASP A 200 1.33 -13.87 5.64
C ASP A 200 0.39 -12.70 5.92
N GLY A 201 0.44 -11.68 5.06
CA GLY A 201 -0.41 -10.50 5.12
C GLY A 201 -1.57 -10.57 4.12
N VAL A 202 -2.32 -9.47 4.04
CA VAL A 202 -3.47 -9.33 3.13
C VAL A 202 -3.07 -9.60 1.67
N SER A 203 -1.94 -9.06 1.21
CA SER A 203 -1.48 -9.25 -0.17
C SER A 203 -1.15 -10.71 -0.52
N SER A 204 -0.59 -11.49 0.42
CA SER A 204 -0.34 -12.92 0.15
C SER A 204 -1.65 -13.69 0.06
N VAL A 205 -2.62 -13.33 0.90
CA VAL A 205 -3.97 -13.90 0.85
C VAL A 205 -4.67 -13.60 -0.47
N ASP A 206 -4.59 -12.38 -1.00
CA ASP A 206 -5.16 -12.02 -2.31
C ASP A 206 -4.57 -12.89 -3.44
N CYS A 207 -3.24 -13.10 -3.42
CA CYS A 207 -2.55 -13.97 -4.38
C CYS A 207 -3.01 -15.43 -4.27
N VAL A 208 -3.08 -15.98 -3.05
CA VAL A 208 -3.56 -17.36 -2.83
C VAL A 208 -4.99 -17.50 -3.33
N ARG A 209 -5.88 -16.59 -2.92
CA ARG A 209 -7.29 -16.60 -3.31
C ARG A 209 -7.45 -16.64 -4.83
N HIS A 210 -6.76 -15.74 -5.53
CA HIS A 210 -6.79 -15.66 -6.99
C HIS A 210 -6.35 -16.97 -7.67
N CYS A 211 -5.29 -17.59 -7.17
CA CYS A 211 -4.85 -18.89 -7.70
C CYS A 211 -5.88 -19.99 -7.46
N LEU A 212 -6.45 -20.07 -6.25
CA LEU A 212 -7.44 -21.10 -5.90
C LEU A 212 -8.75 -20.96 -6.71
N GLU A 213 -9.21 -19.73 -6.95
CA GLU A 213 -10.37 -19.44 -7.81
C GLU A 213 -10.18 -19.90 -9.26
N ARG A 214 -8.93 -20.10 -9.70
CA ARG A 214 -8.55 -20.55 -11.05
C ARG A 214 -8.10 -22.01 -11.10
N ASP A 215 -8.33 -22.76 -10.02
CA ASP A 215 -7.89 -24.15 -9.85
C ASP A 215 -6.36 -24.34 -10.00
N ILE A 216 -5.56 -23.32 -9.66
CA ILE A 216 -4.09 -23.36 -9.76
C ILE A 216 -3.48 -23.87 -8.44
N PRO A 217 -2.56 -24.86 -8.47
CA PRO A 217 -1.84 -25.31 -7.28
C PRO A 217 -1.00 -24.19 -6.64
N VAL A 218 -1.06 -24.08 -5.31
CA VAL A 218 -0.37 -23.06 -4.52
C VAL A 218 0.42 -23.68 -3.38
N VAL A 219 1.69 -23.29 -3.27
CA VAL A 219 2.52 -23.51 -2.08
C VAL A 219 2.73 -22.18 -1.38
N HIS A 220 2.11 -22.02 -0.20
CA HIS A 220 2.13 -20.80 0.59
C HIS A 220 3.24 -20.89 1.66
N VAL A 221 4.35 -20.19 1.41
CA VAL A 221 5.55 -20.14 2.26
C VAL A 221 5.41 -19.00 3.27
N ILE A 222 5.38 -19.36 4.55
CA ILE A 222 5.12 -18.46 5.67
C ILE A 222 6.28 -18.52 6.65
N ARG A 223 6.95 -17.38 6.87
CA ARG A 223 8.08 -17.27 7.80
C ARG A 223 7.71 -17.56 9.24
N ARG A 224 6.47 -17.27 9.64
CA ARG A 224 6.00 -17.43 11.02
C ARG A 224 5.65 -18.87 11.35
N THR A 225 5.88 -19.25 12.60
CA THR A 225 5.38 -20.49 13.18
C THR A 225 3.85 -20.45 13.35
N LEU A 226 3.22 -21.61 13.57
CA LEU A 226 1.79 -21.68 13.86
C LEU A 226 1.38 -20.86 15.10
N ARG A 227 2.25 -20.77 16.11
CA ARG A 227 2.02 -19.99 17.33
C ARG A 227 1.95 -18.50 17.01
N GLU A 228 2.89 -18.01 16.22
CA GLU A 228 2.97 -16.59 15.85
C GLU A 228 1.85 -16.18 14.90
N LEU A 229 1.41 -17.07 14.01
CA LEU A 229 0.26 -16.85 13.12
C LEU A 229 -1.07 -16.60 13.84
N ARG A 230 -1.18 -16.93 15.13
CA ARG A 230 -2.39 -16.60 15.91
C ARG A 230 -2.49 -15.11 16.24
N ASN A 231 -1.39 -14.36 16.12
CA ASN A 231 -1.30 -12.96 16.51
C ASN A 231 -1.21 -11.98 15.33
N VAL A 232 -1.24 -12.47 14.09
CA VAL A 232 -1.20 -11.61 12.89
C VAL A 232 -2.49 -10.83 12.71
N MET A 233 -2.45 -9.76 11.91
CA MET A 233 -3.61 -8.91 11.65
C MET A 233 -4.83 -9.70 11.13
N LEU A 234 -4.60 -10.69 10.27
CA LEU A 234 -5.66 -11.55 9.73
C LEU A 234 -6.47 -12.28 10.80
N SER A 235 -5.87 -12.61 11.96
CA SER A 235 -6.58 -13.29 13.06
C SER A 235 -7.61 -12.42 13.77
N ARG A 236 -7.54 -11.10 13.55
CA ARG A 236 -8.41 -10.08 14.16
C ARG A 236 -9.52 -9.61 13.22
N LEU A 237 -9.54 -10.09 11.99
CA LEU A 237 -10.55 -9.72 11.01
C LEU A 237 -11.88 -10.43 11.32
N SER A 238 -12.98 -9.68 11.23
CA SER A 238 -14.33 -10.24 11.41
C SER A 238 -14.69 -11.17 10.25
N PRO A 239 -15.05 -12.44 10.49
CA PRO A 239 -15.48 -13.37 9.44
C PRO A 239 -16.69 -12.87 8.63
N ILE A 240 -17.56 -12.06 9.23
CA ILE A 240 -18.76 -11.51 8.57
C ILE A 240 -18.38 -10.49 7.49
N HIS A 241 -17.32 -9.72 7.73
CA HIS A 241 -16.94 -8.63 6.84
C HIS A 241 -15.77 -8.96 5.93
N TYR A 242 -14.97 -9.98 6.28
CA TYR A 242 -13.73 -10.37 5.62
C TYR A 242 -13.68 -11.88 5.42
N SER A 243 -14.77 -12.49 4.95
CA SER A 243 -14.87 -13.94 4.77
C SER A 243 -13.77 -14.45 3.83
N GLU A 244 -13.47 -13.71 2.76
CA GLU A 244 -12.45 -14.08 1.79
C GLU A 244 -11.04 -14.14 2.39
N TYR A 245 -10.76 -13.34 3.41
CA TYR A 245 -9.50 -13.39 4.14
C TYR A 245 -9.52 -14.46 5.24
N THR A 246 -10.68 -14.65 5.86
CA THR A 246 -10.86 -15.62 6.93
C THR A 246 -10.70 -17.05 6.42
N ASP A 247 -11.19 -17.36 5.23
CA ASP A 247 -11.10 -18.70 4.65
C ASP A 247 -9.66 -19.11 4.38
N ILE A 248 -8.87 -18.22 3.77
CA ILE A 248 -7.44 -18.45 3.56
C ILE A 248 -6.70 -18.49 4.89
N TYR A 249 -7.00 -17.59 5.84
CA TYR A 249 -6.39 -17.62 7.17
C TYR A 249 -6.64 -18.96 7.88
N ARG A 250 -7.86 -19.52 7.80
CA ARG A 250 -8.18 -20.85 8.34
C ARG A 250 -7.32 -21.94 7.71
N MET A 251 -7.06 -21.87 6.41
CA MET A 251 -6.12 -22.79 5.76
C MET A 251 -4.68 -22.57 6.25
N MET A 252 -4.22 -21.33 6.39
CA MET A 252 -2.89 -20.99 6.92
C MET A 252 -2.65 -21.56 8.33
N ILE A 253 -3.69 -21.63 9.18
CA ILE A 253 -3.61 -22.21 10.52
C ILE A 253 -4.04 -23.69 10.60
N GLY A 254 -4.40 -24.31 9.47
CA GLY A 254 -4.73 -25.74 9.39
C GLY A 254 -6.12 -26.10 9.92
N ARG A 255 -7.03 -25.13 9.97
CA ARG A 255 -8.45 -25.31 10.31
C ARG A 255 -9.35 -25.52 9.09
N SER A 256 -8.79 -25.47 7.90
CA SER A 256 -9.45 -25.75 6.63
C SER A 256 -8.44 -26.36 5.67
N VAL A 257 -8.93 -27.10 4.68
CA VAL A 257 -8.12 -27.83 3.69
C VAL A 257 -8.69 -27.55 2.30
N HIS A 258 -7.81 -27.43 1.31
CA HIS A 258 -8.18 -27.27 -0.09
C HIS A 258 -7.22 -28.07 -0.96
N LYS A 259 -7.74 -28.78 -1.98
CA LYS A 259 -6.95 -29.72 -2.81
C LYS A 259 -5.70 -29.08 -3.44
N ASN A 260 -5.79 -27.81 -3.81
CA ASN A 260 -4.72 -27.06 -4.47
C ASN A 260 -3.92 -26.17 -3.51
N TYR A 261 -4.12 -26.28 -2.20
CA TYR A 261 -3.44 -25.41 -1.24
C TYR A 261 -2.54 -26.22 -0.31
N GLN A 262 -1.26 -25.90 -0.33
CA GLN A 262 -0.27 -26.39 0.62
C GLN A 262 0.34 -25.21 1.38
N ARG A 263 0.42 -25.31 2.70
CA ARG A 263 1.16 -24.33 3.54
C ARG A 263 2.50 -24.91 3.98
N VAL A 264 3.52 -24.06 4.02
CA VAL A 264 4.83 -24.36 4.62
C VAL A 264 5.11 -23.27 5.65
N LEU A 265 5.08 -23.64 6.94
CA LEU A 265 5.28 -22.71 8.05
C LEU A 265 6.73 -22.70 8.51
N ASP A 266 7.10 -21.69 9.30
CA ASP A 266 8.48 -21.53 9.79
C ASP A 266 9.49 -21.61 8.63
N ALA A 267 9.15 -20.99 7.49
CA ALA A 267 9.85 -21.25 6.24
C ALA A 267 10.19 -19.99 5.45
N SER A 268 11.30 -20.05 4.73
CA SER A 268 11.76 -19.00 3.83
C SER A 268 12.36 -19.57 2.56
N ILE A 269 12.23 -18.84 1.46
CA ILE A 269 12.98 -19.13 0.24
C ILE A 269 14.44 -18.76 0.48
N THR A 270 15.34 -19.71 0.21
CA THR A 270 16.80 -19.54 0.38
C THR A 270 17.55 -19.51 -0.94
N SER A 271 16.99 -20.11 -1.99
CA SER A 271 17.54 -20.08 -3.33
C SER A 271 16.42 -20.09 -4.36
N VAL A 272 16.66 -19.44 -5.50
CA VAL A 272 15.75 -19.44 -6.65
C VAL A 272 16.56 -19.62 -7.93
N SER A 273 16.12 -20.56 -8.76
CA SER A 273 16.59 -20.76 -10.12
C SER A 273 15.43 -20.54 -11.10
N LYS A 274 15.66 -20.67 -12.41
CA LYS A 274 14.59 -20.52 -13.41
C LYS A 274 13.49 -21.59 -13.32
N ILE A 275 13.81 -22.75 -12.74
CA ILE A 275 12.96 -23.95 -12.80
C ILE A 275 12.54 -24.38 -11.39
N HIS A 276 13.46 -24.32 -10.43
CA HIS A 276 13.26 -24.77 -9.05
C HIS A 276 13.45 -23.66 -8.03
N VAL A 277 12.74 -23.78 -6.92
CA VAL A 277 12.90 -22.97 -5.71
C VAL A 277 13.34 -23.87 -4.56
N GLU A 278 14.20 -23.35 -3.68
CA GLU A 278 14.56 -24.01 -2.43
C GLU A 278 13.90 -23.28 -1.26
N ILE A 279 13.14 -24.02 -0.46
CA ILE A 279 12.47 -23.55 0.75
C ILE A 279 13.11 -24.24 1.94
N THR A 280 13.64 -23.46 2.89
CA THR A 280 14.23 -23.98 4.13
C THR A 280 13.27 -23.79 5.29
N THR A 281 13.06 -24.82 6.11
CA THR A 281 12.23 -24.76 7.34
C THR A 281 13.08 -24.59 8.61
N GLY A 282 12.58 -23.83 9.60
CA GLY A 282 13.38 -23.25 10.69
C GLY A 282 13.74 -24.22 11.84
N SER A 283 13.10 -25.39 11.94
CA SER A 283 13.32 -26.33 13.06
C SER A 283 14.31 -27.45 12.73
N ASN A 284 14.24 -28.01 11.51
CA ASN A 284 15.10 -29.12 11.09
C ASN A 284 16.08 -28.73 9.96
N ARG A 285 16.03 -27.48 9.47
CA ARG A 285 16.68 -27.04 8.23
C ARG A 285 16.40 -28.00 7.06
N GLU A 286 15.20 -28.54 7.03
CA GLU A 286 14.75 -29.34 5.91
C GLU A 286 14.70 -28.42 4.69
N ILE A 287 15.36 -28.85 3.62
CA ILE A 287 15.38 -28.15 2.34
C ILE A 287 14.36 -28.85 1.45
N ILE A 288 13.33 -28.11 1.06
CA ILE A 288 12.32 -28.54 0.11
C ILE A 288 12.68 -27.89 -1.23
N GLU A 289 13.16 -28.71 -2.16
CA GLU A 289 13.36 -28.31 -3.55
C GLU A 289 12.13 -28.71 -4.38
N MET A 290 11.59 -27.78 -5.16
CA MET A 290 10.43 -28.07 -6.01
C MET A 290 10.36 -27.17 -7.25
N PRO A 291 9.76 -27.67 -8.36
CA PRO A 291 9.49 -26.84 -9.50
C PRO A 291 8.41 -25.80 -9.19
N TYR A 292 8.44 -24.67 -9.89
CA TYR A 292 7.42 -23.64 -9.74
C TYR A 292 7.10 -22.97 -11.07
N SER A 293 5.90 -22.38 -11.18
CA SER A 293 5.51 -21.57 -12.35
C SER A 293 5.75 -20.08 -12.12
N THR A 294 5.45 -19.57 -10.93
CA THR A 294 5.66 -18.17 -10.54
C THR A 294 5.85 -18.06 -9.03
N VAL A 295 6.70 -17.14 -8.58
CA VAL A 295 6.84 -16.76 -7.16
C VAL A 295 6.21 -15.39 -6.94
N ALA A 296 5.16 -15.33 -6.12
CA ALA A 296 4.54 -14.10 -5.65
C ALA A 296 5.11 -13.69 -4.29
N VAL A 297 5.98 -12.68 -4.27
CA VAL A 297 6.68 -12.18 -3.08
C VAL A 297 5.86 -11.07 -2.42
N CYS A 298 5.13 -11.41 -1.37
CA CYS A 298 4.22 -10.53 -0.64
C CYS A 298 4.74 -10.19 0.76
N ILE A 299 6.01 -9.79 0.87
CA ILE A 299 6.71 -9.55 2.15
C ILE A 299 6.74 -8.08 2.59
N GLY A 300 5.86 -7.27 1.98
CA GLY A 300 5.67 -5.85 2.29
C GLY A 300 6.42 -4.90 1.35
N ARG A 301 6.23 -3.61 1.59
CA ARG A 301 6.82 -2.51 0.81
C ARG A 301 7.68 -1.61 1.68
N GLU A 302 8.56 -0.85 1.04
CA GLU A 302 9.40 0.17 1.64
C GLU A 302 9.32 1.49 0.86
N SER A 303 9.86 2.54 1.47
CA SER A 303 9.97 3.85 0.84
C SER A 303 11.40 4.04 0.36
N HIS A 304 11.55 4.48 -0.89
CA HIS A 304 12.84 4.98 -1.39
C HIS A 304 13.08 6.44 -1.01
N PHE A 305 12.15 7.10 -0.33
CA PHE A 305 12.25 8.53 -0.07
C PHE A 305 13.30 8.89 0.98
N SER A 306 13.80 7.91 1.74
CA SER A 306 14.94 8.11 2.64
C SER A 306 16.24 8.45 1.91
N THR A 307 16.41 8.01 0.65
CA THR A 307 17.62 8.29 -0.15
C THR A 307 17.53 9.60 -0.91
N VAL A 308 16.38 10.26 -0.91
CA VAL A 308 16.16 11.56 -1.58
C VAL A 308 16.71 12.71 -0.74
N PHE A 309 16.80 12.54 0.57
CA PHE A 309 17.40 13.51 1.47
C PHE A 309 18.91 13.35 1.52
N GLU A 310 19.62 14.48 1.59
CA GLU A 310 21.08 14.49 1.78
C GLU A 310 21.50 13.89 3.12
N ASN A 311 20.68 14.11 4.16
CA ASN A 311 20.88 13.56 5.50
C ASN A 311 19.67 12.71 5.88
N ALA A 312 19.90 11.67 6.70
CA ALA A 312 18.81 10.87 7.24
C ALA A 312 17.96 11.69 8.23
N HIS A 313 16.65 11.52 8.15
CA HIS A 313 15.69 12.17 9.04
C HIS A 313 14.85 11.13 9.79
N THR A 314 14.66 11.36 11.08
CA THR A 314 13.71 10.63 11.92
C THR A 314 12.53 11.54 12.24
N PHE A 315 11.34 10.97 12.37
CA PHE A 315 10.11 11.73 12.57
C PHE A 315 9.44 11.33 13.87
N LEU A 316 9.22 12.32 14.73
CA LEU A 316 8.44 12.21 15.95
C LEU A 316 7.23 13.12 15.83
N ASP A 317 6.02 12.58 16.08
CA ASP A 317 4.76 13.32 15.92
C ASP A 317 4.67 14.06 14.57
N TYR A 318 5.03 13.35 13.49
CA TYR A 318 5.02 13.83 12.10
C TYR A 318 6.02 14.95 11.76
N GLN A 319 6.84 15.40 12.71
CA GLN A 319 7.88 16.42 12.52
C GLN A 319 9.28 15.79 12.57
N SER A 320 10.20 16.29 11.75
CA SER A 320 11.59 15.83 11.74
C SER A 320 12.31 16.26 13.01
N GLU A 321 12.97 15.32 13.70
CA GLU A 321 13.78 15.61 14.89
C GLU A 321 15.02 16.44 14.57
N GLN A 322 15.49 16.39 13.32
CA GLN A 322 16.65 17.14 12.85
C GLN A 322 16.27 18.50 12.25
N ASP A 323 14.98 18.76 11.99
CA ASP A 323 14.56 20.00 11.34
C ASP A 323 13.07 20.30 11.54
N GLU A 324 12.77 21.40 12.23
CA GLU A 324 11.39 21.79 12.56
C GLU A 324 10.53 22.16 11.34
N THR A 325 11.14 22.39 10.18
CA THR A 325 10.44 22.78 8.93
C THR A 325 10.17 21.61 7.99
N LEU A 326 10.56 20.39 8.38
CA LEU A 326 10.34 19.17 7.63
C LEU A 326 9.35 18.25 8.36
N PHE A 327 8.36 17.77 7.63
CA PHE A 327 7.29 16.92 8.16
C PHE A 327 7.12 15.67 7.31
N ALA A 328 6.56 14.61 7.88
CA ALA A 328 6.20 13.38 7.21
C ALA A 328 4.81 12.92 7.63
N VAL A 329 4.01 12.44 6.69
CA VAL A 329 2.67 11.89 6.96
C VAL A 329 2.46 10.56 6.22
N GLY A 330 1.48 9.81 6.70
CA GLY A 330 1.07 8.56 6.08
C GLY A 330 2.06 7.42 6.27
N ALA A 331 2.05 6.45 5.36
CA ALA A 331 2.80 5.21 5.56
C ALA A 331 4.32 5.42 5.69
N TYR A 332 4.82 6.56 5.22
CA TYR A 332 6.20 6.98 5.44
C TYR A 332 6.49 7.33 6.91
N ALA A 333 5.53 7.98 7.59
CA ALA A 333 5.58 8.29 9.02
C ALA A 333 5.05 7.15 9.94
N GLY A 334 4.68 5.99 9.36
CA GLY A 334 4.17 4.84 10.10
C GLY A 334 2.65 4.62 10.01
N ASP A 335 1.89 5.57 9.46
CA ASP A 335 0.44 5.45 9.32
C ASP A 335 0.05 4.64 8.08
N HIS A 336 -0.20 3.35 8.27
CA HIS A 336 -0.45 2.43 7.14
C HIS A 336 -1.89 2.40 6.60
N PHE A 337 -2.85 3.01 7.31
CA PHE A 337 -4.26 3.00 6.90
C PHE A 337 -4.77 4.43 6.69
N VAL A 338 -5.58 4.61 5.63
CA VAL A 338 -6.17 5.91 5.27
C VAL A 338 -6.90 6.56 6.45
N ARG A 339 -7.56 5.74 7.26
CA ARG A 339 -8.31 6.15 8.44
C ARG A 339 -7.48 6.85 9.54
N PHE A 340 -6.15 6.72 9.50
CA PHE A 340 -5.22 7.42 10.40
C PHE A 340 -4.62 8.69 9.78
N LEU A 341 -4.61 8.79 8.44
CA LEU A 341 -3.98 9.89 7.70
C LEU A 341 -4.54 11.26 8.08
N VAL A 342 -5.85 11.36 8.26
CA VAL A 342 -6.50 12.65 8.54
C VAL A 342 -5.99 13.27 9.84
N GLY A 343 -5.73 12.44 10.86
CA GLY A 343 -5.19 12.91 12.14
C GLY A 343 -3.77 13.48 11.98
N GLY A 344 -2.86 12.74 11.36
CA GLY A 344 -1.49 13.18 11.11
C GLY A 344 -1.42 14.43 10.23
N CYS A 345 -2.22 14.49 9.16
CA CYS A 345 -2.31 15.67 8.31
C CYS A 345 -2.83 16.91 9.07
N LEU A 346 -3.81 16.74 9.95
CA LEU A 346 -4.31 17.83 10.78
C LEU A 346 -3.23 18.34 11.75
N ARG A 347 -2.48 17.42 12.37
CA ARG A 347 -1.36 17.76 13.27
C ARG A 347 -0.30 18.58 12.54
N VAL A 348 0.15 18.12 11.37
CA VAL A 348 1.11 18.87 10.54
C VAL A 348 0.56 20.25 10.13
N ALA A 349 -0.71 20.33 9.72
CA ALA A 349 -1.33 21.61 9.37
C ALA A 349 -1.35 22.61 10.54
N GLN A 350 -1.53 22.13 11.79
CA GLN A 350 -1.44 22.96 12.99
C GLN A 350 -0.03 23.50 13.21
N HIS A 351 1.01 22.68 13.06
CA HIS A 351 2.42 23.12 13.15
C HIS A 351 2.73 24.21 12.12
N ILE A 352 2.35 23.97 10.87
CA ILE A 352 2.56 24.91 9.77
C ILE A 352 1.84 26.24 10.03
N THR A 353 0.59 26.19 10.49
CA THR A 353 -0.20 27.41 10.76
C THR A 353 0.30 28.16 11.99
N GLY A 354 0.72 27.46 13.04
CA GLY A 354 1.30 28.07 14.24
C GLY A 354 2.62 28.80 13.92
N ALA A 355 3.49 28.19 13.13
CA ALA A 355 4.71 28.82 12.65
C ALA A 355 4.43 30.03 11.73
N ALA A 356 3.41 29.95 10.88
CA ALA A 356 3.00 31.07 10.01
C ALA A 356 2.48 32.27 10.81
N ASN A 357 1.76 32.03 11.92
CA ASN A 357 1.25 33.08 12.79
C ASN A 357 2.35 33.73 13.65
N ASN A 358 3.31 32.95 14.16
CA ASN A 358 4.44 33.47 14.93
C ASN A 358 5.36 34.39 14.10
N ASN A 359 5.45 34.16 12.79
CA ASN A 359 6.20 35.04 11.88
C ASN A 359 5.48 36.36 11.55
N ASN A 360 4.21 36.51 11.95
CA ASN A 360 3.40 37.70 11.66
C ASN A 360 2.97 38.49 12.90
N VAL A 361 3.06 37.96 14.12
CA VAL A 361 2.72 38.69 15.34
C VAL A 361 3.54 38.18 16.54
N THR A 362 4.29 39.08 17.17
CA THR A 362 4.65 39.02 18.59
C THR A 362 3.36 39.04 19.43
N ALA A 363 2.73 37.88 19.61
CA ALA A 363 1.64 37.73 20.57
C ALA A 363 1.71 36.35 21.20
N LYS A 364 2.24 36.33 22.43
CA LYS A 364 2.08 35.24 23.39
C LYS A 364 0.62 34.81 23.43
N LEU A 365 0.36 33.51 23.29
CA LEU A 365 -0.86 32.91 23.79
C LEU A 365 -0.53 31.64 24.58
N LEU A 366 -0.94 31.71 25.85
CA LEU A 366 -1.02 30.66 26.85
C LEU A 366 -1.91 29.49 26.39
N PRO A 367 -1.74 28.29 26.99
CA PRO A 367 -2.43 27.08 26.56
C PRO A 367 -3.89 27.11 27.00
N ILE A 368 -4.78 26.57 26.16
CA ILE A 368 -6.12 26.18 26.58
C ILE A 368 -6.32 24.71 26.22
N CYS A 369 -6.84 24.00 27.22
CA CYS A 369 -7.05 22.58 27.41
C CYS A 369 -7.77 21.84 26.29
#